data_AF-A0A940AH57-F1
#
_entry.id   AF-A0A940AH57-F1
#
_cell.length_a   1.000
_cell.length_b   1.000
_cell.length_c   1.000
_cell.angle_alpha   90.00
_cell.angle_beta   90.00
_cell.angle_gamma   90.00
#
_symmetry.space_group_name_H-M   'P 1'
#
loop_
_entity.id
_entity.type
_entity.pdbx_description
1 polymer ?
#
loop_
_entity_poly.entity_id
_entity_poly.type
_entity_poly.pdbx_seq_one_letter_code
_entity_poly.pdbx_strand_id
1 'polypeptide(L)'
;MTNKRSSHNSPQCGGKTSSWDQSAPTVIRSRDITLFDVSSSLPVPLDLYRKEEPVVGYVSAYAVPAGKGTFLFLEERNHRRNPDPRICTWRLIRESLFPSLAELVAECDLAHENGRHEKTHGLPENFGGEIDIRYSSGEYISRSNNQSPVLSYETGLKIAGLFENALRKEEQALPDLSGLEVIRFYEKRDNGGFSKATLSIRPDGTGILTRTDRYDDPTVYENKRDLDAEEIGTIKSKVAQYGVLAWESLPERDFRIGNEKSLSFDFLDGRELIISGNCKLPSQLWSGFFEVERTLTAR
;
A
#
# COMPACT_ATOMS: atom_id res chain seq x y z
N MET A 1 -18.46 47.74 -20.94
CA MET A 1 -18.65 46.66 -19.95
C MET A 1 -17.63 45.57 -20.25
N THR A 2 -16.51 45.58 -19.54
CA THR A 2 -15.37 44.69 -19.78
C THR A 2 -15.53 43.42 -18.94
N ASN A 3 -15.64 42.29 -19.63
CA ASN A 3 -15.62 40.95 -19.04
C ASN A 3 -14.28 40.71 -18.33
N LYS A 4 -14.30 40.69 -16.99
CA LYS A 4 -13.19 40.16 -16.18
C LYS A 4 -13.19 38.64 -16.36
N ARG A 5 -12.27 38.15 -17.18
CA ARG A 5 -11.84 36.75 -17.16
C ARG A 5 -11.30 36.44 -15.76
N SER A 6 -11.88 35.45 -15.09
CA SER A 6 -11.33 34.87 -13.86
C SER A 6 -10.01 34.20 -14.22
N SER A 7 -8.89 34.83 -13.82
CA SER A 7 -7.57 34.22 -13.91
C SER A 7 -7.55 32.93 -13.10
N HIS A 8 -7.39 31.79 -13.77
CA HIS A 8 -6.92 30.56 -13.15
C HIS A 8 -5.51 30.82 -12.61
N ASN A 9 -5.40 31.19 -11.34
CA ASN A 9 -4.13 31.19 -10.65
C ASN A 9 -3.81 29.74 -10.30
N SER A 10 -2.90 29.13 -11.05
CA SER A 10 -2.23 27.90 -10.63
C SER A 10 -1.65 28.11 -9.23
N PRO A 11 -1.82 27.17 -8.28
CA PRO A 11 -1.27 27.34 -6.94
C PRO A 11 0.24 27.54 -7.02
N GLN A 12 0.73 28.67 -6.50
CA GLN A 12 2.16 28.95 -6.45
C GLN A 12 2.85 27.92 -5.54
N CYS A 13 4.05 27.48 -5.93
CA CYS A 13 4.89 26.59 -5.12
C CYS A 13 5.06 27.20 -3.70
N GLY A 14 4.91 26.38 -2.66
CA GLY A 14 4.90 26.81 -1.26
C GLY A 14 3.54 27.32 -0.74
N GLY A 15 2.54 27.50 -1.60
CA GLY A 15 1.16 27.81 -1.17
C GLY A 15 0.56 26.66 -0.37
N LYS A 16 -0.31 26.99 0.60
CA LYS A 16 -1.02 26.01 1.44
C LYS A 16 -2.49 25.97 1.09
N THR A 17 -3.03 24.77 0.94
CA THR A 17 -4.47 24.51 0.90
C THR A 17 -4.84 23.62 2.09
N SER A 18 -5.99 23.88 2.68
CA SER A 18 -6.55 23.08 3.76
C SER A 18 -8.04 22.89 3.52
N SER A 19 -8.50 21.67 3.72
CA SER A 19 -9.92 21.33 3.78
C SER A 19 -10.20 20.58 5.07
N TRP A 20 -11.40 20.78 5.60
CA TRP A 20 -11.88 20.02 6.75
C TRP A 20 -13.31 19.57 6.44
N ASP A 21 -13.47 18.26 6.30
CA ASP A 21 -14.80 17.65 6.29
C ASP A 21 -15.39 17.68 7.71
N GLN A 22 -16.23 18.70 7.97
CA GLN A 22 -16.89 18.85 9.27
C GLN A 22 -17.98 17.80 9.52
N SER A 23 -18.36 17.01 8.51
CA SER A 23 -19.29 15.89 8.68
C SER A 23 -18.60 14.61 9.14
N ALA A 24 -17.26 14.56 9.08
CA ALA A 24 -16.48 13.42 9.53
C ALA A 24 -16.66 13.22 11.06
N PRO A 25 -16.88 11.98 11.53
CA PRO A 25 -17.11 11.70 12.94
C PRO A 25 -15.83 11.95 13.75
N THR A 26 -15.90 12.83 14.75
CA THR A 26 -14.79 13.06 15.71
C THR A 26 -14.82 12.11 16.90
N VAL A 27 -15.88 11.29 16.99
CA VAL A 27 -16.01 10.19 17.95
C VAL A 27 -16.39 8.96 17.17
N ILE A 28 -15.51 7.94 17.18
CA ILE A 28 -15.79 6.66 16.53
C ILE A 28 -16.43 5.71 17.54
N ARG A 29 -17.58 5.15 17.19
CA ARG A 29 -18.32 4.21 18.04
C ARG A 29 -17.93 2.77 17.76
N SER A 30 -17.65 2.45 16.50
CA SER A 30 -17.24 1.11 16.12
C SER A 30 -15.82 0.79 16.62
N ARG A 31 -15.62 -0.47 17.00
CA ARG A 31 -14.29 -1.06 17.27
C ARG A 31 -13.85 -2.03 16.19
N ASP A 32 -14.73 -2.29 15.22
CA ASP A 32 -14.54 -3.29 14.18
C ASP A 32 -13.81 -2.66 12.99
N ILE A 33 -12.50 -2.44 13.18
CA ILE A 33 -11.61 -1.91 12.15
C ILE A 33 -11.49 -2.92 11.01
N THR A 34 -11.71 -2.45 9.78
CA THR A 34 -11.55 -3.20 8.53
C THR A 34 -10.31 -2.78 7.74
N LEU A 35 -9.73 -1.62 8.08
CA LEU A 35 -8.46 -1.14 7.53
C LEU A 35 -7.79 -0.23 8.54
N PHE A 36 -6.50 -0.41 8.74
CA PHE A 36 -5.65 0.54 9.44
C PHE A 36 -4.45 0.86 8.55
N ASP A 37 -4.28 2.10 8.12
CA ASP A 37 -3.22 2.53 7.22
C ASP A 37 -2.66 3.87 7.72
N VAL A 38 -1.39 3.88 8.07
CA VAL A 38 -0.69 5.06 8.57
C VAL A 38 0.63 5.15 7.83
N SER A 39 0.95 6.34 7.34
CA SER A 39 2.29 6.68 6.86
C SER A 39 2.65 8.04 7.43
N SER A 40 3.64 8.13 8.30
CA SER A 40 4.08 9.40 8.87
C SER A 40 5.59 9.48 8.95
N SER A 41 6.15 10.61 8.49
CA SER A 41 7.49 11.02 8.91
C SER A 41 7.43 11.30 10.41
N LEU A 42 8.29 10.64 11.18
CA LEU A 42 8.34 10.77 12.62
C LEU A 42 9.80 10.73 13.05
N PRO A 43 10.28 11.59 13.96
CA PRO A 43 11.50 11.24 14.69
C PRO A 43 11.22 9.90 15.39
N VAL A 44 12.03 8.87 15.17
CA VAL A 44 11.93 7.60 15.90
C VAL A 44 13.33 7.19 16.29
N PRO A 45 13.60 6.92 17.59
CA PRO A 45 14.84 6.29 17.99
C PRO A 45 14.84 4.88 17.39
N LEU A 46 15.72 4.67 16.40
CA LEU A 46 15.89 3.41 15.67
C LEU A 46 16.44 2.27 16.51
N ASP A 47 16.68 2.53 17.78
CA ASP A 47 16.74 1.49 18.77
C ASP A 47 15.94 1.95 19.99
N LEU A 48 14.88 1.22 20.33
CA LEU A 48 14.37 1.21 21.70
C LEU A 48 15.46 0.80 22.73
N TYR A 49 16.66 0.40 22.27
CA TYR A 49 17.80 -0.12 23.05
C TYR A 49 19.19 0.53 22.86
N ARG A 50 19.42 1.44 21.89
CA ARG A 50 20.71 2.15 21.73
C ARG A 50 20.48 3.64 21.93
N LYS A 51 21.12 4.13 23.00
CA LYS A 51 21.01 5.47 23.58
C LYS A 51 21.70 6.56 22.76
N GLU A 52 21.53 6.59 21.44
CA GLU A 52 22.06 7.68 20.62
C GLU A 52 20.92 8.41 19.89
N GLU A 53 21.16 9.69 19.60
CA GLU A 53 20.21 10.75 19.25
C GLU A 53 18.97 10.33 18.45
N PRO A 54 17.79 10.96 18.69
CA PRO A 54 16.59 10.71 17.90
C PRO A 54 16.85 10.99 16.42
N VAL A 55 16.75 9.96 15.59
CA VAL A 55 16.87 10.07 14.13
C VAL A 55 15.47 10.33 13.54
N VAL A 56 15.38 11.13 12.48
CA VAL A 56 14.12 11.25 11.71
C VAL A 56 13.89 9.94 10.96
N GLY A 57 12.96 9.13 11.48
CA GLY A 57 12.45 7.92 10.87
C GLY A 57 11.21 8.18 10.01
N TYR A 58 10.80 7.17 9.26
CA TYR A 58 9.45 7.12 8.70
C TYR A 58 8.83 5.86 9.23
N VAL A 59 7.63 5.96 9.81
CA VAL A 59 6.82 4.80 10.18
C VAL A 59 5.70 4.72 9.17
N SER A 60 5.65 3.60 8.45
CA SER A 60 4.43 3.20 7.75
C SER A 60 3.94 1.89 8.34
N ALA A 61 2.70 1.89 8.81
CA ALA A 61 2.07 0.74 9.42
C ALA A 61 0.74 0.48 8.70
N TYR A 62 0.53 -0.75 8.24
CA TYR A 62 -0.69 -1.14 7.55
C TYR A 62 -1.19 -2.48 8.06
N ALA A 63 -2.46 -2.54 8.46
CA ALA A 63 -3.13 -3.75 8.89
C ALA A 63 -4.50 -3.90 8.22
N VAL A 64 -4.80 -5.10 7.74
CA VAL A 64 -6.10 -5.45 7.15
C VAL A 64 -6.52 -6.87 7.56
N PRO A 65 -7.81 -7.11 7.89
CA PRO A 65 -8.29 -8.45 8.17
C PRO A 65 -8.10 -9.33 6.94
N ALA A 66 -7.61 -10.54 7.15
CA ALA A 66 -7.47 -11.55 6.11
C ALA A 66 -8.24 -12.82 6.52
N GLY A 67 -8.67 -13.63 5.56
CA GLY A 67 -9.47 -14.84 5.85
C GLY A 67 -8.83 -15.82 6.84
N LYS A 68 -7.50 -15.76 7.04
CA LYS A 68 -6.73 -16.63 7.95
C LYS A 68 -6.02 -15.90 9.09
N GLY A 69 -6.32 -14.62 9.33
CA GLY A 69 -5.68 -13.85 10.40
C GLY A 69 -5.61 -12.36 10.11
N THR A 70 -4.51 -11.72 10.50
CA THR A 70 -4.25 -10.31 10.20
C THR A 70 -3.04 -10.17 9.32
N PHE A 71 -3.22 -9.46 8.22
CA PHE A 71 -2.11 -9.06 7.39
C PHE A 71 -1.51 -7.76 7.92
N LEU A 72 -0.19 -7.73 8.08
CA LEU A 72 0.56 -6.62 8.66
C LEU A 72 1.70 -6.16 7.75
N PHE A 73 1.94 -4.85 7.81
CA PHE A 73 3.07 -4.15 7.25
C PHE A 73 3.66 -3.23 8.30
N LEU A 74 4.98 -3.25 8.40
CA LEU A 74 5.73 -2.21 9.08
C LEU A 74 6.93 -1.84 8.20
N GLU A 75 7.03 -0.58 7.83
CA GLU A 75 8.22 0.00 7.21
C GLU A 75 8.82 1.05 8.13
N GLU A 76 10.11 0.85 8.42
CA GLU A 76 10.96 1.78 9.13
C GLU A 76 12.06 2.28 8.18
N ARG A 77 12.14 3.61 7.95
CA ARG A 77 13.23 4.20 7.13
C ARG A 77 14.19 5.02 7.98
N ASN A 78 15.49 4.80 7.77
CA ASN A 78 16.57 5.65 8.29
C ASN A 78 17.14 6.54 7.17
N HIS A 79 17.32 7.85 7.43
CA HIS A 79 17.93 8.79 6.47
C HIS A 79 19.42 9.06 6.69
N ARG A 80 20.08 8.53 7.73
CA ARG A 80 21.52 8.77 7.95
C ARG A 80 22.41 7.66 7.39
N ARG A 81 23.10 8.01 6.29
CA ARG A 81 24.47 7.63 5.87
C ARG A 81 24.90 6.17 5.77
N ASN A 82 24.02 5.20 5.96
CA ASN A 82 24.25 3.85 5.48
C ASN A 82 22.93 3.29 4.92
N PRO A 83 22.89 2.74 3.70
CA PRO A 83 21.72 2.06 3.18
C PRO A 83 21.60 0.72 3.89
N ASP A 84 21.33 0.72 5.20
CA ASP A 84 20.79 -0.48 5.82
C ASP A 84 19.48 -0.77 5.08
N PRO A 85 19.29 -1.99 4.56
CA PRO A 85 18.21 -2.28 3.64
C PRO A 85 16.90 -1.93 4.34
N ARG A 86 16.03 -1.22 3.61
CA ARG A 86 14.67 -0.90 4.06
C ARG A 86 14.11 -2.10 4.82
N ILE A 87 13.91 -1.98 6.14
CA ILE A 87 13.24 -3.05 6.90
C ILE A 87 11.75 -2.86 6.65
N CYS A 88 11.33 -3.35 5.48
CA CYS A 88 9.93 -3.50 5.13
C CYS A 88 9.56 -4.92 5.49
N THR A 89 8.84 -5.08 6.59
CA THR A 89 8.39 -6.40 7.04
C THR A 89 6.90 -6.53 6.75
N TRP A 90 6.57 -7.49 5.89
CA TRP A 90 5.22 -7.93 5.63
C TRP A 90 5.04 -9.29 6.32
N ARG A 91 3.95 -9.49 7.07
CA ARG A 91 3.61 -10.81 7.63
C ARG A 91 2.11 -11.03 7.69
N LEU A 92 1.70 -12.28 7.49
CA LEU A 92 0.39 -12.76 7.89
C LEU A 92 0.52 -13.41 9.26
N ILE A 93 -0.12 -12.82 10.27
CA ILE A 93 -0.15 -13.41 11.61
C ILE A 93 -1.51 -14.05 11.84
N ARG A 94 -1.54 -15.12 12.62
CA ARG A 94 -2.79 -15.83 12.93
C ARG A 94 -3.74 -15.01 13.80
N GLU A 95 -3.19 -14.22 14.71
CA GLU A 95 -3.96 -13.44 15.68
C GLU A 95 -4.54 -12.16 15.08
N SER A 96 -5.64 -11.68 15.66
CA SER A 96 -6.23 -10.39 15.30
C SER A 96 -5.53 -9.23 16.00
N LEU A 97 -5.05 -8.24 15.24
CA LEU A 97 -4.48 -7.00 15.80
C LEU A 97 -5.56 -5.91 16.05
N PHE A 98 -6.73 -6.05 15.44
CA PHE A 98 -7.75 -5.00 15.40
C PHE A 98 -8.32 -4.57 16.76
N PRO A 99 -8.54 -5.46 17.74
CA PRO A 99 -8.96 -5.04 19.07
C PRO A 99 -7.95 -4.07 19.72
N SER A 100 -6.65 -4.39 19.66
CA SER A 100 -5.59 -3.53 20.19
C SER A 100 -5.42 -2.24 19.39
N LEU A 101 -5.65 -2.28 18.06
CA LEU A 101 -5.67 -1.06 17.25
C LEU A 101 -6.85 -0.16 17.63
N ALA A 102 -8.04 -0.70 17.86
CA ALA A 102 -9.20 0.07 18.27
C ALA A 102 -9.00 0.73 19.64
N GLU A 103 -8.36 0.04 20.59
CA GLU A 103 -7.95 0.60 21.87
C GLU A 103 -6.94 1.73 21.70
N LEU A 104 -5.91 1.54 20.88
CA LEU A 104 -4.90 2.56 20.58
C LEU A 104 -5.53 3.80 19.94
N VAL A 105 -6.43 3.61 18.97
CA VAL A 105 -7.14 4.70 18.29
C VAL A 105 -7.91 5.56 19.29
N ALA A 106 -8.60 4.91 20.23
CA ALA A 106 -9.34 5.60 21.28
C ALA A 106 -8.42 6.27 22.31
N GLU A 107 -7.35 5.60 22.74
CA GLU A 107 -6.39 6.13 23.73
C GLU A 107 -5.63 7.35 23.20
N CYS A 108 -5.27 7.34 21.93
CA CYS A 108 -4.54 8.43 21.27
C CYS A 108 -5.46 9.51 20.67
N ASP A 109 -6.78 9.38 20.81
CA ASP A 109 -7.79 10.30 20.26
C ASP A 109 -7.57 10.64 18.77
N LEU A 110 -7.32 9.61 17.95
CA LEU A 110 -6.95 9.81 16.54
C LEU A 110 -8.09 10.42 15.70
N ALA A 111 -9.32 10.41 16.22
CA ALA A 111 -10.49 10.98 15.57
C ALA A 111 -10.64 12.50 15.80
N HIS A 112 -9.88 13.11 16.71
CA HIS A 112 -10.04 14.52 17.08
C HIS A 112 -10.02 15.49 15.88
N GLU A 113 -9.11 15.27 14.93
CA GLU A 113 -8.94 16.08 13.72
C GLU A 113 -9.35 15.32 12.45
N ASN A 114 -10.31 14.41 12.58
CA ASN A 114 -10.81 13.63 11.44
C ASN A 114 -11.35 14.54 10.32
N GLY A 115 -11.10 14.15 9.06
CA GLY A 115 -11.50 14.88 7.87
C GLY A 115 -10.61 16.07 7.52
N ARG A 116 -9.54 16.33 8.27
CA ARG A 116 -8.61 17.43 8.01
C ARG A 116 -7.52 17.01 7.01
N HIS A 117 -7.41 17.75 5.91
CA HIS A 117 -6.41 17.53 4.87
C HIS A 117 -5.67 18.81 4.56
N GLU A 118 -4.34 18.77 4.63
CA GLU A 118 -3.47 19.91 4.36
C GLU A 118 -2.45 19.57 3.28
N LYS A 119 -2.34 20.47 2.29
CA LYS A 119 -1.40 20.33 1.18
C LYS A 119 -0.61 21.61 0.99
N THR A 120 0.70 21.50 1.18
CA THR A 120 1.69 22.49 0.74
C THR A 120 2.11 22.14 -0.68
N HIS A 121 1.78 23.02 -1.62
CA HIS A 121 2.08 22.84 -3.04
C HIS A 121 3.59 22.80 -3.27
N GLY A 122 4.06 21.88 -4.10
CA GLY A 122 5.47 21.66 -4.36
C GLY A 122 6.16 20.65 -3.43
N LEU A 123 5.46 20.15 -2.40
CA LEU A 123 5.93 19.01 -1.60
C LEU A 123 5.25 17.69 -2.03
N PRO A 124 5.98 16.56 -2.04
CA PRO A 124 5.38 15.23 -2.23
C PRO A 124 4.35 14.93 -1.15
N GLU A 125 3.33 14.13 -1.48
CA GLU A 125 2.21 13.80 -0.56
C GLU A 125 2.68 13.10 0.73
N ASN A 126 3.77 12.32 0.67
CA ASN A 126 4.26 11.50 1.77
C ASN A 126 5.44 12.10 2.55
N PHE A 127 5.66 13.42 2.45
CA PHE A 127 6.75 14.06 3.19
C PHE A 127 6.36 14.34 4.66
N GLY A 128 5.09 14.65 4.94
CA GLY A 128 4.51 14.70 6.28
C GLY A 128 3.90 13.37 6.69
N GLY A 129 2.58 13.25 6.68
CA GLY A 129 1.92 11.96 6.85
C GLY A 129 0.46 11.90 6.45
N GLU A 130 -0.08 10.69 6.48
CA GLU A 130 -1.48 10.33 6.29
C GLU A 130 -1.89 9.26 7.29
N ILE A 131 -3.17 9.28 7.66
CA ILE A 131 -3.85 8.22 8.37
C ILE A 131 -5.17 7.95 7.68
N ASP A 132 -5.45 6.67 7.47
CA ASP A 132 -6.69 6.15 6.94
C ASP A 132 -7.10 4.89 7.73
N ILE A 133 -8.17 5.01 8.52
CA ILE A 133 -8.75 3.92 9.29
C ILE A 133 -10.20 3.76 8.87
N ARG A 134 -10.62 2.53 8.57
CA ARG A 134 -12.00 2.21 8.19
C ARG A 134 -12.59 1.19 9.14
N TYR A 135 -13.90 1.29 9.33
CA TYR A 135 -14.67 0.43 10.21
C TYR A 135 -15.79 -0.27 9.42
N SER A 136 -16.19 -1.45 9.88
CA SER A 136 -17.32 -2.20 9.29
C SER A 136 -18.65 -1.46 9.36
N SER A 137 -18.78 -0.49 10.27
CA SER A 137 -19.96 0.38 10.41
C SER A 137 -20.08 1.44 9.31
N GLY A 138 -19.04 1.61 8.49
CA GLY A 138 -18.91 2.73 7.56
C GLY A 138 -18.31 4.00 8.18
N GLU A 139 -18.07 4.02 9.50
CA GLU A 139 -17.25 5.06 10.13
C GLU A 139 -15.81 5.01 9.59
N TYR A 140 -15.12 6.16 9.60
CA TYR A 140 -13.75 6.27 9.15
C TYR A 140 -13.00 7.35 9.91
N ILE A 141 -11.67 7.23 9.95
CA ILE A 141 -10.74 8.32 10.26
C ILE A 141 -9.89 8.55 9.02
N SER A 142 -9.90 9.74 8.46
CA SER A 142 -9.05 10.12 7.33
C SER A 142 -8.46 11.50 7.56
N ARG A 143 -7.14 11.60 7.52
CA ARG A 143 -6.41 12.85 7.71
C ARG A 143 -5.08 12.81 6.98
N SER A 144 -4.67 13.92 6.38
CA SER A 144 -3.35 14.03 5.76
C SER A 144 -2.74 15.41 5.90
N ASN A 145 -1.42 15.47 5.97
CA ASN A 145 -0.64 16.69 5.89
C ASN A 145 0.67 16.37 5.18
N ASN A 146 0.88 16.87 3.97
CA ASN A 146 2.08 16.53 3.22
C ASN A 146 3.35 17.29 3.66
N GLN A 147 3.27 18.21 4.61
CA GLN A 147 4.40 18.99 5.11
C GLN A 147 4.85 18.55 6.50
N SER A 148 3.92 18.12 7.35
CA SER A 148 4.17 17.84 8.77
C SER A 148 3.57 16.51 9.20
N PRO A 149 4.10 15.87 10.25
CA PRO A 149 3.53 14.64 10.78
C PRO A 149 2.06 14.82 11.18
N VAL A 150 1.22 13.83 10.86
CA VAL A 150 -0.19 13.80 11.31
C VAL A 150 -0.38 13.11 12.65
N LEU A 151 0.67 12.44 13.14
CA LEU A 151 0.71 11.77 14.43
C LEU A 151 1.72 12.44 15.35
N SER A 152 1.42 12.41 16.65
CA SER A 152 2.43 12.73 17.66
C SER A 152 3.51 11.65 17.70
N TYR A 153 4.69 12.04 18.19
CA TYR A 153 5.81 11.11 18.42
C TYR A 153 5.40 9.89 19.26
N GLU A 154 4.72 10.14 20.38
CA GLU A 154 4.25 9.08 21.31
C GLU A 154 3.26 8.11 20.64
N THR A 155 2.35 8.64 19.83
CA THR A 155 1.39 7.83 19.06
C THR A 155 2.13 6.95 18.05
N GLY A 156 3.10 7.51 17.34
CA GLY A 156 3.93 6.78 16.40
C GLY A 156 4.69 5.62 17.05
N LEU A 157 5.28 5.85 18.23
CA LEU A 157 5.95 4.80 18.99
C LEU A 157 5.00 3.68 19.44
N LYS A 158 3.79 4.02 19.89
CA LYS A 158 2.79 3.04 20.27
C LYS A 158 2.37 2.17 19.08
N ILE A 159 2.16 2.77 17.91
CA ILE A 159 1.84 2.04 16.68
C ILE A 159 2.99 1.12 16.29
N ALA A 160 4.22 1.64 16.20
CA ALA A 160 5.39 0.84 15.87
C ALA A 160 5.57 -0.34 16.82
N GLY A 161 5.56 -0.10 18.14
CA GLY A 161 5.68 -1.15 19.15
C GLY A 161 4.56 -2.18 19.11
N LEU A 162 3.33 -1.77 18.82
CA LEU A 162 2.21 -2.71 18.63
C LEU A 162 2.44 -3.63 17.43
N PHE A 163 2.87 -3.07 16.30
CA PHE A 163 3.19 -3.83 15.09
C PHE A 163 4.42 -4.73 15.27
N GLU A 164 5.51 -4.23 15.86
CA GLU A 164 6.70 -5.04 16.17
C GLU A 164 6.37 -6.23 17.07
N ASN A 165 5.57 -6.03 18.11
CA ASN A 165 5.12 -7.10 18.99
C ASN A 165 4.26 -8.11 18.23
N ALA A 166 3.39 -7.63 17.35
CA ALA A 166 2.57 -8.49 16.51
C ALA A 166 3.42 -9.32 15.52
N LEU A 167 4.49 -8.73 14.97
CA LEU A 167 5.44 -9.40 14.07
C LEU A 167 6.25 -10.52 14.74
N ARG A 168 6.29 -10.58 16.07
CA ARG A 168 6.92 -11.67 16.84
C ARG A 168 6.00 -12.87 17.11
N LYS A 169 4.71 -12.77 16.73
CA LYS A 169 3.70 -13.83 16.97
C LYS A 169 3.84 -14.98 15.97
N GLU A 170 3.04 -16.03 16.18
CA GLU A 170 2.96 -17.17 15.25
C GLU A 170 2.63 -16.69 13.84
N GLU A 171 3.58 -16.90 12.93
CA GLU A 171 3.41 -16.61 11.52
C GLU A 171 2.51 -17.67 10.88
N GLN A 172 1.51 -17.20 10.14
CA GLN A 172 0.69 -18.08 9.34
C GLN A 172 1.48 -18.45 8.08
N ALA A 173 1.62 -19.75 7.82
CA ALA A 173 2.26 -20.22 6.60
C ALA A 173 1.58 -19.61 5.37
N LEU A 174 2.42 -19.05 4.49
CA LEU A 174 2.01 -18.50 3.22
C LEU A 174 1.48 -19.62 2.31
N PRO A 175 0.54 -19.33 1.40
CA PRO A 175 0.02 -20.34 0.49
C PRO A 175 1.14 -20.90 -0.39
N ASP A 176 1.09 -22.21 -0.63
CA ASP A 176 2.00 -22.86 -1.57
C ASP A 176 1.74 -22.36 -3.00
N LEU A 177 2.78 -21.81 -3.63
CA LEU A 177 2.76 -21.32 -5.01
C LEU A 177 3.35 -22.34 -6.01
N SER A 178 3.64 -23.57 -5.58
CA SER A 178 4.13 -24.65 -6.44
C SER A 178 3.19 -24.85 -7.64
N GLY A 179 1.87 -24.82 -7.39
CA GLY A 179 0.83 -24.96 -8.39
C GLY A 179 0.54 -23.73 -9.25
N LEU A 180 1.22 -22.59 -9.06
CA LEU A 180 0.95 -21.38 -9.85
C LEU A 180 1.31 -21.60 -11.33
N GLU A 181 0.33 -21.43 -12.22
CA GLU A 181 0.46 -21.60 -13.67
C GLU A 181 0.24 -20.32 -14.48
N VAL A 182 -0.60 -19.40 -14.01
CA VAL A 182 -0.85 -18.14 -14.73
C VAL A 182 -0.89 -16.96 -13.78
N ILE A 183 -0.31 -15.84 -14.19
CA ILE A 183 -0.49 -14.54 -13.56
C ILE A 183 -1.06 -13.58 -14.59
N ARG A 184 -2.20 -12.94 -14.33
CA ARG A 184 -2.78 -11.92 -15.21
C ARG A 184 -2.84 -10.58 -14.53
N PHE A 185 -2.40 -9.54 -15.21
CA PHE A 185 -2.58 -8.16 -14.78
C PHE A 185 -3.47 -7.42 -15.77
N TYR A 186 -4.35 -6.58 -15.24
CA TYR A 186 -5.14 -5.64 -16.01
C TYR A 186 -5.14 -4.28 -15.33
N GLU A 187 -4.95 -3.23 -16.12
CA GLU A 187 -5.20 -1.85 -15.74
C GLU A 187 -6.02 -1.20 -16.84
N LYS A 188 -7.09 -0.53 -16.48
CA LYS A 188 -7.84 0.38 -17.35
C LYS A 188 -7.61 1.80 -16.88
N ARG A 189 -7.35 2.71 -17.81
CA ARG A 189 -7.06 4.12 -17.53
C ARG A 189 -8.28 5.00 -17.73
N ASP A 190 -8.33 6.12 -17.01
CA ASP A 190 -9.43 7.09 -17.13
C ASP A 190 -9.56 7.68 -18.53
N ASN A 191 -8.46 7.78 -19.28
CA ASN A 191 -8.45 8.23 -20.68
C ASN A 191 -8.85 7.13 -21.69
N GLY A 192 -9.31 5.98 -21.21
CA GLY A 192 -9.66 4.83 -22.04
C GLY A 192 -8.46 3.95 -22.42
N GLY A 193 -7.23 4.33 -22.09
CA GLY A 193 -6.06 3.44 -22.23
C GLY A 193 -6.18 2.18 -21.37
N PHE A 194 -5.35 1.18 -21.63
CA PHE A 194 -5.24 0.00 -20.79
C PHE A 194 -3.85 -0.64 -20.85
N SER A 195 -3.55 -1.49 -19.87
CA SER A 195 -2.43 -2.43 -19.90
C SER A 195 -2.93 -3.81 -19.51
N LYS A 196 -2.54 -4.83 -20.26
CA LYS A 196 -2.79 -6.24 -19.99
C LYS A 196 -1.46 -6.97 -19.99
N ALA A 197 -1.20 -7.77 -18.99
CA ALA A 197 -0.07 -8.70 -19.00
C ALA A 197 -0.54 -10.10 -18.59
N THR A 198 0.01 -11.13 -19.20
CA THR A 198 -0.27 -12.52 -18.87
C THR A 198 1.05 -13.29 -18.88
N LEU A 199 1.44 -13.79 -17.71
CA LEU A 199 2.53 -14.73 -17.57
C LEU A 199 1.95 -16.14 -17.50
N SER A 200 2.25 -16.97 -18.49
CA SER A 200 1.98 -18.41 -18.45
C SER A 200 3.24 -19.17 -18.07
N ILE A 201 3.17 -19.94 -17.00
CA ILE A 201 4.26 -20.74 -16.45
C ILE A 201 4.08 -22.18 -16.94
N ARG A 202 5.16 -22.74 -17.50
CA ARG A 202 5.21 -24.10 -18.03
C ARG A 202 5.64 -25.07 -16.92
N PRO A 203 5.34 -26.38 -17.07
CA PRO A 203 5.73 -27.40 -16.09
C PRO A 203 7.25 -27.53 -15.87
N ASP A 204 8.06 -27.15 -16.86
CA ASP A 204 9.53 -27.15 -16.77
C ASP A 204 10.09 -25.94 -16.00
N GLY A 205 9.22 -25.08 -15.47
CA GLY A 205 9.57 -23.87 -14.74
C GLY A 205 9.86 -22.67 -15.62
N THR A 206 9.85 -22.79 -16.95
CA THR A 206 9.95 -21.63 -17.87
C THR A 206 8.60 -20.94 -18.02
N GLY A 207 8.53 -19.81 -18.71
CA GLY A 207 7.25 -19.15 -18.98
C GLY A 207 7.24 -18.25 -20.19
N ILE A 208 6.05 -17.74 -20.51
CA ILE A 208 5.84 -16.74 -21.56
C ILE A 208 5.10 -15.56 -20.92
N LEU A 209 5.70 -14.39 -20.99
CA LEU A 209 5.04 -13.12 -20.69
C LEU A 209 4.50 -12.51 -21.99
N THR A 210 3.19 -12.32 -22.06
CA THR A 210 2.52 -11.58 -23.14
C THR A 210 1.96 -10.29 -22.57
N ARG A 211 2.15 -9.18 -23.28
CA ARG A 211 1.71 -7.85 -22.87
C ARG A 211 1.00 -7.14 -24.01
N THR A 212 -0.06 -6.42 -23.67
CA THR A 212 -0.83 -5.57 -24.58
C THR A 212 -1.13 -4.24 -23.91
N ASP A 213 -0.70 -3.14 -24.51
CA ASP A 213 -0.95 -1.79 -24.00
C ASP A 213 -1.70 -0.95 -25.03
N ARG A 214 -2.59 -0.09 -24.55
CA ARG A 214 -3.13 1.06 -25.26
C ARG A 214 -2.94 2.28 -24.39
N TYR A 215 -2.28 3.30 -24.91
CA TYR A 215 -2.10 4.56 -24.18
C TYR A 215 -3.22 5.54 -24.57
N ASP A 216 -2.83 6.77 -24.89
CA ASP A 216 -3.73 7.87 -25.22
C ASP A 216 -4.08 7.90 -26.71
N ASP A 217 -3.33 7.14 -27.51
CA ASP A 217 -3.52 6.98 -28.94
C ASP A 217 -4.24 5.63 -29.25
N PRO A 218 -4.84 5.48 -30.44
CA PRO A 218 -5.62 4.29 -30.77
C PRO A 218 -4.77 3.03 -31.03
N THR A 219 -3.44 3.17 -31.06
CA THR A 219 -2.51 2.07 -31.33
C THR A 219 -2.47 1.11 -30.16
N VAL A 220 -2.47 -0.18 -30.48
CA VAL A 220 -2.27 -1.26 -29.52
C VAL A 220 -0.85 -1.77 -29.70
N TYR A 221 -0.09 -1.75 -28.61
CA TYR A 221 1.27 -2.25 -28.54
C TYR A 221 1.27 -3.66 -27.96
N GLU A 222 1.91 -4.61 -28.64
CA GLU A 222 2.01 -6.00 -28.19
C GLU A 222 3.47 -6.39 -28.01
N ASN A 223 3.76 -7.11 -26.92
CA ASN A 223 5.07 -7.66 -26.64
C ASN A 223 4.93 -9.09 -26.11
N LYS A 224 5.82 -9.98 -26.55
CA LYS A 224 5.92 -11.35 -26.08
C LYS A 224 7.37 -11.67 -25.76
N ARG A 225 7.58 -12.29 -24.61
CA ARG A 225 8.90 -12.69 -24.14
C ARG A 225 8.86 -14.05 -23.45
N ASP A 226 9.81 -14.92 -23.79
CA ASP A 226 10.09 -16.12 -23.01
C ASP A 226 10.91 -15.78 -21.76
N LEU A 227 10.61 -16.45 -20.66
CA LEU A 227 11.29 -16.34 -19.37
C LEU A 227 11.88 -17.71 -19.02
N ASP A 228 13.11 -17.72 -18.51
CA ASP A 228 13.74 -18.93 -18.01
C ASP A 228 13.28 -19.29 -16.59
N ALA A 229 13.74 -20.44 -16.09
CA ALA A 229 13.33 -20.95 -14.78
C ALA A 229 13.82 -20.10 -13.59
N GLU A 230 14.94 -19.38 -13.75
CA GLU A 230 15.47 -18.50 -12.71
C GLU A 230 14.60 -17.24 -12.58
N GLU A 231 14.20 -16.66 -13.72
CA GLU A 231 13.29 -15.53 -13.78
C GLU A 231 11.93 -15.89 -13.17
N ILE A 232 11.38 -17.07 -13.52
CA ILE A 232 10.13 -17.56 -12.93
C ILE A 232 10.27 -17.82 -11.44
N GLY A 233 11.38 -18.41 -10.99
CA GLY A 233 11.66 -18.60 -9.56
C GLY A 233 11.68 -17.28 -8.79
N THR A 234 12.30 -16.25 -9.37
CA THR A 234 12.32 -14.90 -8.81
C THR A 234 10.92 -14.29 -8.73
N ILE A 235 10.10 -14.45 -9.77
CA ILE A 235 8.72 -13.99 -9.78
C ILE A 235 7.90 -14.71 -8.71
N LYS A 236 7.96 -16.04 -8.63
CA LYS A 236 7.27 -16.82 -7.59
C LYS A 236 7.70 -16.41 -6.19
N SER A 237 9.00 -16.17 -5.98
CA SER A 237 9.52 -15.66 -4.70
C SER A 237 8.98 -14.26 -4.37
N LYS A 238 8.95 -13.33 -5.34
CA LYS A 238 8.35 -12.00 -5.15
C LYS A 238 6.84 -12.08 -4.90
N VAL A 239 6.12 -12.97 -5.59
CA VAL A 239 4.68 -13.19 -5.34
C VAL A 239 4.47 -13.83 -3.96
N ALA A 240 5.33 -14.73 -3.50
CA ALA A 240 5.26 -15.26 -2.14
C ALA A 240 5.59 -14.16 -1.11
N GLN A 241 6.62 -13.36 -1.35
CA GLN A 241 7.07 -12.33 -0.41
C GLN A 241 6.06 -11.19 -0.30
N TYR A 242 5.46 -10.78 -1.42
CA TYR A 242 4.63 -9.58 -1.46
C TYR A 242 3.17 -9.86 -1.86
N GLY A 243 2.91 -10.89 -2.67
CA GLY A 243 1.57 -11.32 -3.12
C GLY A 243 0.78 -12.16 -2.11
N VAL A 244 1.31 -12.40 -0.90
CA VAL A 244 0.53 -12.88 0.27
C VAL A 244 -0.62 -11.96 0.64
N LEU A 245 -0.57 -10.72 0.15
CA LEU A 245 -1.62 -9.72 0.22
C LEU A 245 -2.88 -10.04 -0.59
N ALA A 246 -2.99 -11.22 -1.18
CA ALA A 246 -3.99 -11.52 -2.18
C ALA A 246 -5.10 -12.47 -1.71
N TRP A 247 -5.20 -12.81 -0.42
CA TRP A 247 -6.21 -13.79 0.02
C TRP A 247 -7.62 -13.19 0.06
N GLU A 248 -8.61 -14.01 -0.34
CA GLU A 248 -10.06 -13.84 -0.18
C GLU A 248 -10.44 -13.08 1.10
N SER A 249 -11.43 -12.20 0.97
CA SER A 249 -12.02 -11.40 2.07
C SER A 249 -11.29 -10.11 2.45
N LEU A 250 -10.32 -9.63 1.67
CA LEU A 250 -9.90 -8.24 1.81
C LEU A 250 -11.10 -7.33 1.48
N PRO A 251 -11.48 -6.42 2.40
CA PRO A 251 -12.61 -5.54 2.15
C PRO A 251 -12.35 -4.70 0.90
N GLU A 252 -13.34 -4.63 0.01
CA GLU A 252 -13.33 -3.64 -1.06
C GLU A 252 -13.21 -2.26 -0.41
N ARG A 253 -12.16 -1.48 -0.70
CA ARG A 253 -12.16 -0.06 -0.32
C ARG A 253 -13.28 0.62 -1.12
N ASP A 254 -14.19 1.30 -0.45
CA ASP A 254 -15.20 2.15 -1.10
C ASP A 254 -14.60 3.40 -1.81
N PHE A 255 -13.27 3.48 -1.94
CA PHE A 255 -12.58 4.63 -2.50
C PHE A 255 -11.94 4.31 -3.85
N ARG A 256 -12.63 4.72 -4.93
CA ARG A 256 -12.09 4.72 -6.30
C ARG A 256 -11.09 5.86 -6.46
N ILE A 257 -9.80 5.61 -6.22
CA ILE A 257 -8.73 6.40 -6.85
C ILE A 257 -8.52 5.79 -8.23
N GLY A 258 -8.38 6.62 -9.26
CA GLY A 258 -8.45 6.27 -10.68
C GLY A 258 -7.70 5.00 -11.13
N ASN A 259 -8.09 4.56 -12.33
CA ASN A 259 -7.74 3.31 -13.01
C ASN A 259 -8.27 2.02 -12.36
N GLU A 260 -9.16 1.29 -13.06
CA GLU A 260 -9.59 -0.06 -12.64
C GLU A 260 -8.42 -1.03 -12.82
N LYS A 261 -7.87 -1.55 -11.72
CA LYS A 261 -6.75 -2.51 -11.72
C LYS A 261 -7.19 -3.88 -11.22
N SER A 262 -6.67 -4.94 -11.81
CA SER A 262 -6.79 -6.29 -11.25
C SER A 262 -5.54 -7.13 -11.48
N LEU A 263 -5.27 -8.04 -10.56
CA LEU A 263 -4.23 -9.06 -10.65
C LEU A 263 -4.86 -10.41 -10.33
N SER A 264 -4.75 -11.39 -11.22
CA SER A 264 -5.24 -12.75 -11.01
C SER A 264 -4.12 -13.78 -11.03
N PHE A 265 -4.31 -14.87 -10.28
CA PHE A 265 -3.40 -16.00 -10.20
C PHE A 265 -4.20 -17.28 -10.39
N ASP A 266 -3.80 -18.11 -11.36
CA ASP A 266 -4.42 -19.40 -11.60
C ASP A 266 -3.47 -20.50 -11.17
N PHE A 267 -4.04 -21.54 -10.56
CA PHE A 267 -3.31 -22.68 -10.06
C PHE A 267 -3.70 -23.94 -10.84
N LEU A 268 -2.76 -24.89 -10.96
CA LEU A 268 -2.93 -26.18 -11.63
C LEU A 268 -4.10 -27.01 -11.08
N ASP A 269 -4.49 -26.77 -9.83
CA ASP A 269 -5.63 -27.42 -9.19
C ASP A 269 -6.98 -26.74 -9.49
N GLY A 270 -6.99 -25.73 -10.37
CA GLY A 270 -8.17 -24.99 -10.78
C GLY A 270 -8.58 -23.88 -9.81
N ARG A 271 -7.83 -23.63 -8.73
CA ARG A 271 -8.06 -22.46 -7.90
C ARG A 271 -7.68 -21.19 -8.66
N GLU A 272 -8.46 -20.14 -8.42
CA GLU A 272 -8.18 -18.80 -8.92
C GLU A 272 -8.12 -17.84 -7.73
N LEU A 273 -7.19 -16.90 -7.78
CA LEU A 273 -7.06 -15.81 -6.82
C LEU A 273 -7.14 -14.49 -7.56
N ILE A 274 -8.04 -13.60 -7.18
CA ILE A 274 -8.22 -12.29 -7.84
C ILE A 274 -8.04 -11.17 -6.81
N ILE A 275 -7.20 -10.20 -7.16
CA ILE A 275 -7.04 -8.92 -6.45
C ILE A 275 -7.62 -7.82 -7.35
N SER A 276 -8.58 -7.05 -6.85
CA SER A 276 -9.15 -5.91 -7.57
C SER A 276 -8.96 -4.60 -6.82
N GLY A 277 -8.57 -3.56 -7.58
CA GLY A 277 -8.80 -2.10 -7.44
C GLY A 277 -8.36 -1.36 -6.18
N ASN A 278 -8.45 -1.97 -5.02
CA ASN A 278 -8.63 -1.26 -3.76
C ASN A 278 -7.69 -1.73 -2.64
N CYS A 279 -6.98 -2.83 -2.84
CA CYS A 279 -5.89 -3.18 -1.95
C CYS A 279 -4.73 -2.22 -2.28
N LYS A 280 -4.14 -1.56 -1.28
CA LYS A 280 -2.86 -0.85 -1.42
C LYS A 280 -1.84 -1.94 -1.75
N LEU A 281 -1.79 -2.37 -3.02
CA LEU A 281 -0.72 -3.21 -3.52
C LEU A 281 0.53 -2.42 -3.16
N PRO A 282 1.44 -2.99 -2.35
CA PRO A 282 2.65 -2.33 -1.94
C PRO A 282 3.22 -1.64 -3.16
N SER A 283 3.64 -0.39 -3.03
CA SER A 283 4.39 0.26 -4.11
C SER A 283 5.55 -0.63 -4.57
N GLN A 284 6.00 -1.59 -3.73
CA GLN A 284 6.96 -2.67 -3.98
C GLN A 284 6.43 -3.89 -4.76
N LEU A 285 5.13 -4.21 -4.75
CA LEU A 285 4.50 -5.17 -5.67
C LEU A 285 4.31 -4.52 -7.04
N TRP A 286 3.89 -3.26 -7.02
CA TRP A 286 3.85 -2.42 -8.20
C TRP A 286 5.26 -2.30 -8.79
N SER A 287 6.26 -2.02 -7.96
CA SER A 287 7.68 -2.06 -8.34
C SER A 287 8.19 -3.47 -8.54
N GLY A 288 7.55 -4.54 -8.09
CA GLY A 288 8.11 -5.90 -8.12
C GLY A 288 7.82 -6.59 -9.44
N PHE A 289 6.57 -6.48 -9.89
CA PHE A 289 6.15 -6.87 -11.24
C PHE A 289 6.69 -5.88 -12.28
N PHE A 290 6.77 -4.58 -11.95
CA PHE A 290 7.41 -3.57 -12.82
C PHE A 290 8.94 -3.45 -12.64
N GLU A 291 9.59 -4.07 -11.65
CA GLU A 291 11.06 -4.18 -11.60
C GLU A 291 11.50 -5.34 -12.46
N VAL A 292 10.70 -6.42 -12.52
CA VAL A 292 10.78 -7.34 -13.65
C VAL A 292 10.64 -6.51 -14.93
N GLU A 293 9.68 -5.59 -15.07
CA GLU A 293 9.63 -4.71 -16.25
C GLU A 293 10.86 -3.78 -16.47
N ARG A 294 11.43 -3.16 -15.41
CA ARG A 294 12.57 -2.21 -15.50
C ARG A 294 13.93 -2.87 -15.70
N THR A 295 14.15 -4.05 -15.14
CA THR A 295 15.41 -4.80 -15.32
C THR A 295 15.54 -5.29 -16.77
N LEU A 296 14.42 -5.33 -17.51
CA LEU A 296 14.34 -5.84 -18.89
C LEU A 296 14.37 -4.73 -19.96
N THR A 297 14.25 -3.46 -19.57
CA THR A 297 14.47 -2.29 -20.45
C THR A 297 15.89 -1.73 -20.36
N ALA A 298 16.72 -2.22 -19.43
CA ALA A 298 18.14 -1.92 -19.37
C ALA A 298 18.97 -2.94 -20.18
N ARG A 299 18.76 -2.98 -21.50
CA ARG A 299 19.73 -3.41 -22.51
C ARG A 299 19.55 -2.58 -23.77
#